data_AF-A0A3D0J1P8-F1
#
_entry.id   AF-A0A3D0J1P8-F1
#
_cell.length_a   1.000
_cell.length_b   1.000
_cell.length_c   1.000
_cell.angle_alpha   90.00
_cell.angle_beta   90.00
_cell.angle_gamma   90.00
#
_symmetry.space_group_name_H-M   'P 1'
#
loop_
_entity.id
_entity.type
_entity.pdbx_description
1 polymer ?
#
loop_
_entity_poly.entity_id
_entity_poly.type
_entity_poly.pdbx_seq_one_letter_code
_entity_poly.pdbx_strand_id
1 'polypeptide(L)'
;MTGNNVTNYTVQSGGQLRLSSSGNPRNYLLKGPLLLAGLGRSGVSDNENQGVLGALRLEIGSSGTVAVLTNRVELTANADIHVSATNTISLLGELTGSDVLTKSGGGTLSLGTNTTTFSGSIQVNRGILNLDGVQLTNLLSMNLANETTLMGRGTISGGVILQAGAVLESNQGATPGSAPLAVGGFVVQGPSILNLKFVGTPTSGLYPVLTCASGIEGLSSLTLMGVPLGLSASLIQQGNTVSAILSSSSSEAWLLKNSLPLDGLGAGDWSGDLDGNGLSLMEEYFFGVTPATPVSGSALLQSEIQPAGPTLSVLYRKNKAATDLIGTAVWSDTLESASWSSSGITDIQVQNDLDYETRRASIPILPGESRKFMRIKIEKP
;
A
#
# COMPACT_ATOMS: atom_id res chain seq x y z
N MET A 1 -45.06 -34.97 20.52
CA MET A 1 -44.92 -34.65 19.09
C MET A 1 -43.45 -34.68 18.75
N THR A 2 -43.04 -35.80 18.17
CA THR A 2 -41.75 -36.06 17.54
C THR A 2 -41.66 -35.34 16.21
N GLY A 3 -40.50 -34.71 15.94
CA GLY A 3 -40.05 -34.39 14.57
C GLY A 3 -40.64 -33.15 13.90
N ASN A 4 -40.12 -31.97 14.24
CA ASN A 4 -39.85 -30.97 13.20
C ASN A 4 -38.33 -30.92 13.03
N ASN A 5 -37.82 -31.72 12.10
CA ASN A 5 -36.45 -31.58 11.61
C ASN A 5 -36.42 -30.28 10.82
N VAL A 6 -36.03 -29.18 11.46
CA VAL A 6 -35.78 -27.91 10.77
C VAL A 6 -34.59 -28.15 9.84
N THR A 7 -34.86 -28.24 8.54
CA THR A 7 -33.85 -28.52 7.51
C THR A 7 -33.10 -27.27 7.08
N ASN A 8 -33.69 -26.08 7.25
CA ASN A 8 -33.06 -24.78 7.04
C ASN A 8 -33.83 -23.67 7.78
N TYR A 9 -33.23 -22.48 7.86
CA TYR A 9 -33.86 -21.23 8.30
C TYR A 9 -33.86 -20.27 7.12
N THR A 10 -35.02 -19.74 6.74
CA THR A 10 -35.12 -18.85 5.58
C THR A 10 -35.54 -17.45 6.00
N VAL A 11 -34.77 -16.44 5.60
CA VAL A 11 -35.19 -15.03 5.61
C VAL A 11 -35.61 -14.68 4.19
N GLN A 12 -36.91 -14.49 3.99
CA GLN A 12 -37.45 -14.05 2.71
C GLN A 12 -37.23 -12.55 2.52
N SER A 13 -37.34 -12.08 1.26
CA SER A 13 -37.26 -10.66 0.95
C SER A 13 -38.25 -9.84 1.79
N GLY A 14 -37.77 -8.73 2.35
CA GLY A 14 -38.54 -7.91 3.30
C GLY A 14 -38.57 -8.45 4.73
N GLY A 15 -38.06 -9.66 4.97
CA GLY A 15 -37.89 -10.27 6.29
C GLY A 15 -36.60 -9.87 6.99
N GLN A 16 -36.44 -10.30 8.24
CA GLN A 16 -35.21 -10.09 9.02
C GLN A 16 -35.04 -11.16 10.09
N LEU A 17 -33.85 -11.74 10.19
CA LEU A 17 -33.40 -12.51 11.34
C LEU A 17 -32.58 -11.63 12.27
N ARG A 18 -32.99 -11.55 13.53
CA ARG A 18 -32.29 -10.81 14.58
C ARG A 18 -31.57 -11.77 15.52
N LEU A 19 -30.30 -11.53 15.70
CA LEU A 19 -29.45 -12.16 16.69
C LEU A 19 -29.44 -11.25 17.92
N SER A 20 -29.90 -11.72 19.08
CA SER A 20 -29.93 -10.92 20.30
C SER A 20 -28.92 -11.42 21.33
N SER A 21 -28.10 -10.49 21.86
CA SER A 21 -27.13 -10.76 22.92
C SER A 21 -27.25 -9.74 24.04
N SER A 22 -26.97 -10.18 25.27
CA SER A 22 -26.85 -9.34 26.47
C SER A 22 -25.44 -8.77 26.66
N GLY A 23 -24.61 -8.76 25.63
CA GLY A 23 -23.27 -8.14 25.61
C GLY A 23 -22.07 -9.06 25.67
N ASN A 24 -22.30 -10.33 25.97
CA ASN A 24 -21.24 -11.34 25.87
C ASN A 24 -21.15 -11.89 24.43
N PRO A 25 -19.95 -12.32 23.99
CA PRO A 25 -19.82 -13.13 22.79
C PRO A 25 -20.78 -14.33 22.82
N ARG A 26 -21.55 -14.55 21.76
CA ARG A 26 -22.57 -15.60 21.70
C ARG A 26 -22.48 -16.38 20.40
N ASN A 27 -22.42 -17.70 20.55
CA ASN A 27 -22.57 -18.63 19.42
C ASN A 27 -24.06 -18.85 19.15
N TYR A 28 -24.47 -18.59 17.91
CA TYR A 28 -25.83 -18.85 17.42
C TYR A 28 -25.78 -20.11 16.58
N LEU A 29 -26.23 -21.22 17.17
CA LEU A 29 -26.30 -22.52 16.50
C LEU A 29 -27.71 -22.73 15.95
N LEU A 30 -27.83 -22.69 14.62
CA LEU A 30 -29.04 -23.07 13.93
C LEU A 30 -29.03 -24.59 13.68
N LYS A 31 -30.20 -25.22 13.60
CA LYS A 31 -30.33 -26.65 13.28
C LYS A 31 -30.08 -26.99 11.79
N GLY A 32 -29.88 -25.99 10.94
CA GLY A 32 -29.64 -26.13 9.51
C GLY A 32 -29.00 -24.87 8.92
N PRO A 33 -28.76 -24.80 7.60
CA PRO A 33 -28.28 -23.60 6.93
C PRO A 33 -29.23 -22.42 7.08
N LEU A 34 -28.67 -21.21 7.00
CA LEU A 34 -29.40 -19.95 6.92
C LEU A 34 -29.47 -19.49 5.46
N LEU A 35 -30.67 -19.50 4.88
CA LEU A 35 -30.95 -18.97 3.56
C LEU A 35 -31.34 -17.49 3.71
N LEU A 36 -30.58 -16.59 3.11
CA LEU A 36 -30.79 -15.14 3.17
C LEU A 36 -31.26 -14.61 1.83
N ALA A 37 -32.31 -13.78 1.87
CA ALA A 37 -32.79 -12.97 0.76
C ALA A 37 -33.27 -11.61 1.26
N GLY A 38 -32.96 -10.56 0.49
CA GLY A 38 -33.45 -9.20 0.71
C GLY A 38 -32.58 -8.32 1.61
N LEU A 39 -32.88 -7.04 1.62
CA LEU A 39 -32.09 -6.01 2.30
C LEU A 39 -32.55 -5.75 3.75
N GLY A 40 -33.39 -6.63 4.31
CA GLY A 40 -34.11 -6.40 5.57
C GLY A 40 -35.52 -5.83 5.36
N ARG A 41 -36.13 -5.33 6.43
CA ARG A 41 -37.47 -4.71 6.35
C ARG A 41 -37.37 -3.26 5.83
N SER A 42 -38.27 -2.87 4.94
CA SER A 42 -38.39 -1.48 4.47
C SER A 42 -39.18 -0.59 5.44
N GLY A 43 -38.97 0.73 5.38
CA GLY A 43 -39.85 1.73 6.02
C GLY A 43 -39.58 2.04 7.49
N VAL A 44 -38.39 1.73 8.01
CA VAL A 44 -37.96 2.14 9.36
C VAL A 44 -36.68 2.97 9.24
N SER A 45 -36.59 4.10 9.94
CA SER A 45 -35.52 5.08 9.71
C SER A 45 -34.15 4.57 10.16
N ASP A 46 -33.12 4.95 9.41
CA ASP A 46 -31.71 4.63 9.64
C ASP A 46 -31.06 5.65 10.58
N ASN A 47 -31.68 5.94 11.73
CA ASN A 47 -31.09 6.88 12.68
C ASN A 47 -29.86 6.23 13.33
N GLU A 48 -28.68 6.81 13.10
CA GLU A 48 -27.39 6.60 13.79
C GLU A 48 -27.34 5.41 14.76
N ASN A 49 -27.10 4.22 14.22
CA ASN A 49 -26.98 2.93 14.94
C ASN A 49 -28.29 2.21 15.35
N GLN A 50 -29.46 2.55 14.79
CA GLN A 50 -30.71 1.82 15.07
C GLN A 50 -31.38 1.17 13.83
N GLY A 51 -30.80 1.37 12.64
CA GLY A 51 -31.36 0.98 11.34
C GLY A 51 -31.85 -0.46 11.23
N VAL A 52 -33.02 -0.63 10.61
CA VAL A 52 -33.67 -1.93 10.34
C VAL A 52 -33.07 -2.64 9.13
N LEU A 53 -31.91 -2.22 8.66
CA LEU A 53 -31.32 -2.77 7.45
C LEU A 53 -30.61 -4.08 7.77
N GLY A 54 -30.52 -4.96 6.77
CA GLY A 54 -30.02 -6.32 6.91
C GLY A 54 -31.13 -7.38 7.01
N ALA A 55 -31.11 -8.36 6.09
CA ALA A 55 -31.82 -9.62 6.28
C ALA A 55 -31.27 -10.40 7.49
N LEU A 56 -30.00 -10.21 7.81
CA LEU A 56 -29.40 -10.64 9.08
C LEU A 56 -28.91 -9.42 9.86
N ARG A 57 -29.24 -9.36 11.16
CA ARG A 57 -28.82 -8.27 12.05
C ARG A 57 -28.47 -8.78 13.44
N LEU A 58 -27.47 -8.14 14.07
CA LEU A 58 -27.23 -8.22 15.52
C LEU A 58 -27.96 -7.07 16.24
N GLU A 59 -28.89 -7.43 17.13
CA GLU A 59 -29.70 -6.51 17.93
C GLU A 59 -28.93 -6.03 19.18
N ILE A 60 -29.02 -4.74 19.46
CA ILE A 60 -28.14 -4.02 20.40
C ILE A 60 -28.65 -4.23 21.83
N GLY A 61 -27.93 -5.03 22.61
CA GLY A 61 -28.02 -5.02 24.07
C GLY A 61 -26.89 -4.22 24.73
N SER A 62 -25.73 -4.11 24.06
CA SER A 62 -24.55 -3.33 24.48
C SER A 62 -23.54 -3.19 23.32
N SER A 63 -22.52 -2.34 23.47
CA SER A 63 -21.41 -2.16 22.51
C SER A 63 -20.37 -3.30 22.63
N GLY A 64 -19.65 -3.60 21.54
CA GLY A 64 -18.58 -4.60 21.53
C GLY A 64 -19.03 -6.06 21.54
N THR A 65 -20.31 -6.33 21.27
CA THR A 65 -20.87 -7.69 21.23
C THR A 65 -20.36 -8.47 20.00
N VAL A 66 -19.99 -9.74 20.20
CA VAL A 66 -19.64 -10.65 19.09
C VAL A 66 -20.71 -11.73 18.92
N ALA A 67 -21.29 -11.84 17.73
CA ALA A 67 -22.18 -12.94 17.34
C ALA A 67 -21.47 -13.89 16.38
N VAL A 68 -21.45 -15.18 16.70
CA VAL A 68 -20.79 -16.19 15.87
C VAL A 68 -21.83 -17.12 15.26
N LEU A 69 -21.84 -17.26 13.94
CA LEU A 69 -22.62 -18.27 13.22
C LEU A 69 -21.66 -19.29 12.59
N THR A 70 -21.81 -20.55 12.95
CA THR A 70 -21.06 -21.67 12.37
C THR A 70 -21.83 -22.39 11.26
N ASN A 71 -23.11 -22.05 11.09
CA ASN A 71 -23.96 -22.59 10.03
C ASN A 71 -23.56 -22.03 8.67
N ARG A 72 -23.72 -22.85 7.62
CA ARG A 72 -23.69 -22.37 6.23
C ARG A 72 -24.70 -21.24 6.06
N VAL A 73 -24.26 -20.16 5.43
CA VAL A 73 -25.09 -19.03 5.00
C VAL A 73 -25.13 -19.04 3.47
N GLU A 74 -26.33 -19.10 2.92
CA GLU A 74 -26.57 -19.12 1.47
C GLU A 74 -27.36 -17.88 1.07
N LEU A 75 -26.80 -17.08 0.17
CA LEU A 75 -27.56 -16.01 -0.48
C LEU A 75 -28.41 -16.65 -1.58
N THR A 76 -29.73 -16.51 -1.42
CA THR A 76 -30.75 -16.98 -2.40
C THR A 76 -31.34 -15.84 -3.22
N ALA A 77 -30.97 -14.61 -2.87
CA ALA A 77 -31.16 -13.35 -3.59
C ALA A 77 -30.16 -12.34 -3.00
N ASN A 78 -30.07 -11.13 -3.59
CA ASN A 78 -29.31 -10.03 -2.99
C ASN A 78 -29.69 -9.84 -1.53
N ALA A 79 -28.71 -9.81 -0.62
CA ALA A 79 -28.96 -9.78 0.81
C ALA A 79 -28.03 -8.81 1.54
N ASP A 80 -28.57 -8.12 2.55
CA ASP A 80 -27.79 -7.26 3.45
C ASP A 80 -27.54 -7.96 4.79
N ILE A 81 -26.32 -7.81 5.32
CA ILE A 81 -25.96 -8.14 6.69
C ILE A 81 -25.56 -6.86 7.40
N HIS A 82 -26.34 -6.49 8.40
CA HIS A 82 -26.14 -5.26 9.16
C HIS A 82 -25.49 -5.54 10.50
N VAL A 83 -24.39 -4.84 10.76
CA VAL A 83 -23.69 -4.89 12.05
C VAL A 83 -23.59 -3.48 12.60
N SER A 84 -24.22 -3.22 13.74
CA SER A 84 -24.30 -1.88 14.33
C SER A 84 -23.09 -1.52 15.19
N ALA A 85 -22.76 -0.23 15.26
CA ALA A 85 -21.79 0.33 16.21
C ALA A 85 -20.44 -0.42 16.23
N THR A 86 -19.95 -0.85 17.39
CA THR A 86 -18.67 -1.58 17.54
C THR A 86 -18.83 -3.10 17.61
N ASN A 87 -20.01 -3.62 17.22
CA ASN A 87 -20.30 -5.05 17.30
C ASN A 87 -19.69 -5.82 16.13
N THR A 88 -19.64 -7.14 16.28
CA THR A 88 -19.14 -8.06 15.25
C THR A 88 -20.14 -9.19 14.97
N ILE A 89 -20.36 -9.50 13.69
CA ILE A 89 -20.92 -10.79 13.27
C ILE A 89 -19.79 -11.58 12.60
N SER A 90 -19.51 -12.78 13.09
CA SER A 90 -18.54 -13.72 12.51
C SER A 90 -19.27 -14.88 11.84
N LEU A 91 -19.19 -14.97 10.52
CA LEU A 91 -19.73 -16.08 9.74
C LEU A 91 -18.62 -17.13 9.54
N LEU A 92 -18.52 -18.09 10.46
CA LEU A 92 -17.50 -19.16 10.41
C LEU A 92 -17.94 -20.36 9.55
N GLY A 93 -19.25 -20.51 9.33
CA GLY A 93 -19.78 -21.47 8.38
C GLY A 93 -19.52 -21.04 6.93
N GLU A 94 -19.82 -21.94 6.01
CA GLU A 94 -19.63 -21.69 4.58
C GLU A 94 -20.52 -20.54 4.08
N LEU A 95 -19.96 -19.61 3.31
CA LEU A 95 -20.74 -18.62 2.55
C LEU A 95 -20.92 -19.13 1.12
N THR A 96 -22.17 -19.15 0.65
CA THR A 96 -22.53 -19.64 -0.69
C THR A 96 -23.55 -18.74 -1.37
N GLY A 97 -23.77 -18.99 -2.66
CA GLY A 97 -24.67 -18.21 -3.50
C GLY A 97 -23.89 -17.35 -4.50
N SER A 98 -24.61 -16.81 -5.47
CA SER A 98 -24.08 -15.97 -6.55
C SER A 98 -24.61 -14.54 -6.53
N ASP A 99 -25.50 -14.22 -5.59
CA ASP A 99 -26.10 -12.90 -5.44
C ASP A 99 -25.20 -11.94 -4.67
N VAL A 100 -25.56 -10.65 -4.66
CA VAL A 100 -24.81 -9.60 -3.98
C VAL A 100 -24.98 -9.70 -2.46
N LEU A 101 -23.86 -9.78 -1.75
CA LEU A 101 -23.80 -9.57 -0.31
C LEU A 101 -23.51 -8.09 -0.02
N THR A 102 -24.46 -7.39 0.57
CA THR A 102 -24.25 -6.05 1.13
C THR A 102 -23.87 -6.15 2.60
N LYS A 103 -22.86 -5.37 2.99
CA LYS A 103 -22.50 -5.10 4.39
C LYS A 103 -22.90 -3.68 4.74
N SER A 104 -23.79 -3.53 5.72
CA SER A 104 -24.21 -2.23 6.27
C SER A 104 -23.98 -2.14 7.79
N GLY A 105 -24.26 -0.97 8.36
CA GLY A 105 -23.98 -0.62 9.76
C GLY A 105 -22.49 -0.41 10.08
N GLY A 106 -22.19 0.36 11.13
CA GLY A 106 -20.81 0.76 11.46
C GLY A 106 -19.88 -0.34 12.00
N GLY A 107 -20.42 -1.51 12.36
CA GLY A 107 -19.67 -2.60 12.97
C GLY A 107 -18.96 -3.51 11.96
N THR A 108 -18.46 -4.63 12.48
CA THR A 108 -17.61 -5.56 11.73
C THR A 108 -18.37 -6.80 11.27
N LEU A 109 -18.32 -7.09 9.98
CA LEU A 109 -18.65 -8.42 9.46
C LEU A 109 -17.33 -9.16 9.23
N SER A 110 -17.14 -10.28 9.93
CA SER A 110 -15.99 -11.16 9.73
C SER A 110 -16.44 -12.39 8.95
N LEU A 111 -15.74 -12.69 7.87
CA LEU A 111 -15.96 -13.92 7.10
C LEU A 111 -14.97 -14.99 7.57
N GLY A 112 -15.44 -16.24 7.60
CA GLY A 112 -14.63 -17.41 7.91
C GLY A 112 -13.85 -17.93 6.71
N THR A 113 -12.97 -18.89 6.96
CA THR A 113 -12.07 -19.47 5.95
C THR A 113 -12.79 -20.34 4.92
N ASN A 114 -13.99 -20.83 5.23
CA ASN A 114 -14.78 -21.74 4.40
C ASN A 114 -15.65 -21.03 3.34
N THR A 115 -15.15 -20.01 2.64
CA THR A 115 -15.96 -19.14 1.76
C THR A 115 -15.66 -19.32 0.27
N THR A 116 -15.00 -20.41 -0.10
CA THR A 116 -14.48 -20.67 -1.46
C THR A 116 -15.56 -20.79 -2.53
N THR A 117 -16.77 -21.14 -2.15
CA THR A 117 -17.91 -21.40 -3.02
C THR A 117 -18.78 -20.17 -3.30
N PHE A 118 -18.60 -19.07 -2.58
CA PHE A 118 -19.34 -17.83 -2.86
C PHE A 118 -18.86 -17.22 -4.17
N SER A 119 -19.78 -17.00 -5.10
CA SER A 119 -19.48 -16.52 -6.46
C SER A 119 -20.19 -15.22 -6.82
N GLY A 120 -20.79 -14.54 -5.84
CA GLY A 120 -21.39 -13.23 -6.04
C GLY A 120 -20.40 -12.08 -5.92
N SER A 121 -20.94 -10.87 -5.77
CA SER A 121 -20.17 -9.67 -5.42
C SER A 121 -20.39 -9.29 -3.96
N ILE A 122 -19.43 -8.59 -3.36
CA ILE A 122 -19.55 -7.98 -2.03
C ILE A 122 -19.57 -6.46 -2.18
N GLN A 123 -20.56 -5.82 -1.55
CA GLN A 123 -20.66 -4.37 -1.42
C GLN A 123 -20.52 -4.00 0.06
N VAL A 124 -19.45 -3.29 0.41
CA VAL A 124 -19.28 -2.73 1.75
C VAL A 124 -19.77 -1.29 1.70
N ASN A 125 -20.98 -1.06 2.21
CA ASN A 125 -21.59 0.27 2.20
C ASN A 125 -21.24 1.04 3.48
N ARG A 126 -21.06 0.34 4.62
CA ARG A 126 -20.69 0.93 5.92
C ARG A 126 -19.88 -0.04 6.78
N GLY A 127 -19.00 0.51 7.61
CA GLY A 127 -18.28 -0.21 8.64
C GLY A 127 -17.15 -1.08 8.08
N ILE A 128 -16.89 -2.21 8.75
CA ILE A 128 -15.70 -3.02 8.51
C ILE A 128 -16.08 -4.37 7.91
N LEU A 129 -15.40 -4.76 6.84
CA LEU A 129 -15.30 -6.15 6.38
C LEU A 129 -13.94 -6.71 6.81
N ASN A 130 -13.95 -7.73 7.66
CA ASN A 130 -12.75 -8.42 8.11
C ASN A 130 -12.61 -9.78 7.41
N LEU A 131 -11.48 -9.97 6.76
CA LEU A 131 -11.08 -11.23 6.14
C LEU A 131 -9.93 -11.80 6.96
N ASP A 132 -10.09 -12.86 7.73
CA ASP A 132 -8.95 -13.52 8.38
C ASP A 132 -8.73 -14.92 7.81
N GLY A 133 -7.79 -15.03 6.87
CA GLY A 133 -7.45 -16.29 6.19
C GLY A 133 -8.49 -16.72 5.15
N VAL A 134 -9.36 -15.81 4.72
CA VAL A 134 -10.50 -16.07 3.84
C VAL A 134 -10.02 -16.39 2.42
N GLN A 135 -10.70 -17.32 1.75
CA GLN A 135 -10.45 -17.68 0.35
C GLN A 135 -11.72 -17.45 -0.47
N LEU A 136 -11.83 -16.29 -1.12
CA LEU A 136 -12.93 -15.89 -2.00
C LEU A 136 -12.55 -16.16 -3.47
N THR A 137 -12.34 -17.43 -3.80
CA THR A 137 -11.77 -17.89 -5.08
C THR A 137 -12.70 -17.77 -6.28
N ASN A 138 -14.00 -17.50 -6.07
CA ASN A 138 -14.99 -17.32 -7.14
C ASN A 138 -15.69 -15.94 -7.10
N LEU A 139 -15.27 -15.03 -6.22
CA LEU A 139 -15.88 -13.71 -6.08
C LEU A 139 -15.76 -12.90 -7.38
N LEU A 140 -16.86 -12.29 -7.82
CA LEU A 140 -16.86 -11.44 -9.00
C LEU A 140 -16.16 -10.10 -8.73
N SER A 141 -16.55 -9.43 -7.64
CA SER A 141 -16.00 -8.12 -7.27
C SER A 141 -16.23 -7.79 -5.81
N MET A 142 -15.39 -6.93 -5.25
CA MET A 142 -15.57 -6.30 -3.95
C MET A 142 -15.51 -4.79 -4.12
N ASN A 143 -16.56 -4.08 -3.68
CA ASN A 143 -16.62 -2.62 -3.76
C ASN A 143 -16.73 -2.04 -2.34
N LEU A 144 -15.81 -1.14 -2.00
CA LEU A 144 -15.77 -0.41 -0.74
C LEU A 144 -16.23 1.03 -0.96
N ALA A 145 -17.33 1.39 -0.33
CA ALA A 145 -17.84 2.76 -0.32
C ALA A 145 -17.01 3.68 0.59
N ASN A 146 -17.36 4.97 0.57
CA ASN A 146 -16.80 5.97 1.48
C ASN A 146 -16.96 5.55 2.97
N GLU A 147 -15.95 5.83 3.79
CA GLU A 147 -15.90 5.52 5.23
C GLU A 147 -16.09 4.03 5.55
N THR A 148 -15.62 3.16 4.66
CA THR A 148 -15.58 1.71 4.89
C THR A 148 -14.16 1.18 4.99
N THR A 149 -14.00 0.06 5.69
CA THR A 149 -12.68 -0.57 5.87
C THR A 149 -12.70 -2.02 5.42
N LEU A 150 -11.74 -2.39 4.58
CA LEU A 150 -11.35 -3.78 4.36
C LEU A 150 -10.10 -4.05 5.20
N MET A 151 -10.12 -5.11 6.00
CA MET A 151 -8.96 -5.50 6.79
C MET A 151 -8.71 -7.01 6.76
N GLY A 152 -7.48 -7.37 7.12
CA GLY A 152 -7.06 -8.74 7.36
C GLY A 152 -6.25 -9.33 6.22
N ARG A 153 -6.38 -10.64 5.99
CA ARG A 153 -5.58 -11.45 5.07
C ARG A 153 -6.40 -12.51 4.34
N GLY A 154 -5.97 -12.88 3.14
CA GLY A 154 -6.66 -13.88 2.33
C GLY A 154 -6.50 -13.69 0.83
N THR A 155 -7.24 -14.48 0.07
CA THR A 155 -7.27 -14.44 -1.40
C THR A 155 -8.66 -14.01 -1.87
N ILE A 156 -8.72 -13.07 -2.81
CA ILE A 156 -9.92 -12.61 -3.49
C ILE A 156 -9.68 -12.75 -5.00
N SER A 157 -10.44 -13.59 -5.68
CA SER A 157 -10.32 -13.74 -7.14
C SER A 157 -10.84 -12.53 -7.93
N GLY A 158 -11.84 -11.84 -7.39
CA GLY A 158 -12.42 -10.64 -7.99
C GLY A 158 -11.59 -9.38 -7.79
N GLY A 159 -11.94 -8.33 -8.53
CA GLY A 159 -11.35 -7.00 -8.34
C GLY A 159 -11.82 -6.36 -7.03
N VAL A 160 -10.91 -5.70 -6.31
CA VAL A 160 -11.21 -4.83 -5.17
C VAL A 160 -11.19 -3.38 -5.63
N ILE A 161 -12.30 -2.68 -5.43
CA ILE A 161 -12.49 -1.28 -5.79
C ILE A 161 -12.64 -0.46 -4.51
N LEU A 162 -11.76 0.52 -4.31
CA LEU A 162 -11.85 1.50 -3.23
C LEU A 162 -12.45 2.80 -3.77
N GLN A 163 -13.60 3.21 -3.26
CA GLN A 163 -14.12 4.55 -3.52
C GLN A 163 -13.45 5.58 -2.61
N ALA A 164 -13.55 6.86 -2.98
CA ALA A 164 -13.05 7.96 -2.16
C ALA A 164 -13.51 7.84 -0.69
N GLY A 165 -12.55 7.89 0.23
CA GLY A 165 -12.72 7.76 1.67
C GLY A 165 -12.70 6.32 2.21
N ALA A 166 -12.57 5.30 1.35
CA ALA A 166 -12.38 3.93 1.79
C ALA A 166 -10.98 3.70 2.38
N VAL A 167 -10.87 2.72 3.27
CA VAL A 167 -9.65 2.34 3.97
C VAL A 167 -9.31 0.88 3.66
N LEU A 168 -8.10 0.64 3.17
CA LEU A 168 -7.48 -0.68 3.18
C LEU A 168 -6.54 -0.76 4.39
N GLU A 169 -6.81 -1.66 5.31
CA GLU A 169 -5.94 -1.91 6.45
C GLU A 169 -5.05 -3.12 6.18
N SER A 170 -3.74 -2.92 6.27
CA SER A 170 -2.74 -3.95 6.04
C SER A 170 -2.02 -4.28 7.35
N ASN A 171 -2.28 -5.48 7.88
CA ASN A 171 -1.61 -6.00 9.06
C ASN A 171 -0.27 -6.64 8.68
N GLN A 172 0.81 -6.03 9.13
CA GLN A 172 2.19 -6.34 8.80
C GLN A 172 2.95 -6.87 10.02
N GLY A 173 4.00 -7.66 9.78
CA GLY A 173 4.95 -8.05 10.82
C GLY A 173 5.97 -6.94 11.13
N ALA A 174 6.82 -7.17 12.14
CA ALA A 174 7.95 -6.29 12.46
C ALA A 174 9.05 -6.28 11.37
N THR A 175 9.05 -7.26 10.48
CA THR A 175 9.94 -7.32 9.32
C THR A 175 9.13 -7.58 8.05
N PRO A 176 9.65 -7.21 6.87
CA PRO A 176 9.05 -7.56 5.60
C PRO A 176 8.68 -9.04 5.49
N GLY A 177 7.48 -9.31 5.00
CA GLY A 177 6.94 -10.66 4.78
C GLY A 177 6.17 -10.77 3.46
N SER A 178 5.24 -11.72 3.39
CA SER A 178 4.31 -11.83 2.26
C SER A 178 3.18 -10.81 2.38
N ALA A 179 2.62 -10.41 1.23
CA ALA A 179 1.42 -9.57 1.21
C ALA A 179 0.26 -10.25 1.98
N PRO A 180 -0.42 -9.55 2.89
CA PRO A 180 -1.58 -10.10 3.59
C PRO A 180 -2.74 -10.46 2.65
N LEU A 181 -2.94 -9.69 1.57
CA LEU A 181 -4.04 -9.88 0.63
C LEU A 181 -3.53 -10.16 -0.78
N ALA A 182 -4.13 -11.15 -1.42
CA ALA A 182 -4.01 -11.40 -2.86
C ALA A 182 -5.36 -11.11 -3.52
N VAL A 183 -5.40 -10.29 -4.56
CA VAL A 183 -6.64 -9.84 -5.22
C VAL A 183 -6.60 -10.04 -6.73
N GLY A 184 -7.74 -10.17 -7.41
CA GLY A 184 -7.79 -10.30 -8.86
C GLY A 184 -7.32 -9.03 -9.57
N GLY A 185 -7.73 -7.88 -9.04
CA GLY A 185 -7.25 -6.56 -9.41
C GLY A 185 -7.56 -5.54 -8.33
N PHE A 186 -6.96 -4.36 -8.44
CA PHE A 186 -7.02 -3.32 -7.40
C PHE A 186 -7.17 -1.94 -8.04
N VAL A 187 -8.32 -1.31 -7.81
CA VAL A 187 -8.67 -0.01 -8.40
C VAL A 187 -9.00 0.98 -7.30
N VAL A 188 -8.31 2.11 -7.30
CA VAL A 188 -8.57 3.22 -6.37
C VAL A 188 -9.27 4.35 -7.12
N GLN A 189 -10.55 4.59 -6.79
CA GLN A 189 -11.43 5.58 -7.41
C GLN A 189 -11.58 6.82 -6.50
N GLY A 190 -10.48 7.57 -6.38
CA GLY A 190 -10.41 8.80 -5.59
C GLY A 190 -9.66 8.63 -4.26
N PRO A 191 -9.48 9.74 -3.51
CA PRO A 191 -8.62 9.77 -2.32
C PRO A 191 -9.02 8.69 -1.31
N SER A 192 -8.12 7.75 -1.05
CA SER A 192 -8.36 6.60 -0.17
C SER A 192 -7.16 6.39 0.74
N ILE A 193 -7.31 5.57 1.78
CA ILE A 193 -6.26 5.34 2.77
C ILE A 193 -5.77 3.90 2.69
N LEU A 194 -4.46 3.71 2.69
CA LEU A 194 -3.82 2.46 3.08
C LEU A 194 -3.23 2.64 4.48
N ASN A 195 -3.89 2.03 5.46
CA ASN A 195 -3.49 2.10 6.86
C ASN A 195 -2.60 0.90 7.20
N LEU A 196 -1.34 1.16 7.52
CA LEU A 196 -0.39 0.14 7.94
C LEU A 196 -0.53 -0.11 9.44
N LYS A 197 -0.69 -1.36 9.83
CA LYS A 197 -0.67 -1.79 11.24
C LYS A 197 0.41 -2.83 11.43
N PHE A 198 1.28 -2.64 12.42
CA PHE A 198 2.40 -3.53 12.66
C PHE A 198 2.20 -4.34 13.94
N VAL A 199 2.53 -5.62 13.85
CA VAL A 199 2.72 -6.48 15.02
C VAL A 199 4.19 -6.41 15.42
N GLY A 200 4.48 -5.58 16.43
CA GLY A 200 5.85 -5.28 16.90
C GLY A 200 6.40 -3.98 16.34
N THR A 201 7.69 -3.73 16.56
CA THR A 201 8.40 -2.54 16.06
C THR A 201 8.94 -2.82 14.66
N PRO A 202 8.43 -2.16 13.61
CA PRO A 202 8.91 -2.39 12.26
C PRO A 202 10.31 -1.82 12.00
N THR A 203 11.05 -2.49 11.13
CA THR A 203 12.34 -2.01 10.59
C THR A 203 12.17 -1.38 9.21
N SER A 204 13.19 -0.68 8.71
CA SER A 204 13.27 -0.31 7.29
C SER A 204 13.15 -1.56 6.41
N GLY A 205 12.48 -1.42 5.27
CA GLY A 205 12.24 -2.52 4.35
C GLY A 205 11.09 -2.28 3.38
N LEU A 206 10.93 -3.21 2.46
CA LEU A 206 9.84 -3.25 1.49
C LEU A 206 8.73 -4.17 2.01
N TYR A 207 7.60 -3.62 2.46
CA TYR A 207 6.48 -4.38 3.02
C TYR A 207 5.39 -4.57 1.97
N PRO A 208 5.23 -5.78 1.39
CA PRO A 208 4.14 -6.05 0.46
C PRO A 208 2.80 -5.90 1.20
N VAL A 209 1.90 -5.07 0.65
CA VAL A 209 0.59 -4.81 1.27
C VAL A 209 -0.52 -5.56 0.55
N LEU A 210 -0.36 -5.77 -0.75
CA LEU A 210 -1.27 -6.57 -1.58
C LEU A 210 -0.53 -7.08 -2.83
N THR A 211 -0.92 -8.25 -3.31
CA THR A 211 -0.58 -8.77 -4.63
C THR A 211 -1.82 -8.81 -5.52
N CYS A 212 -1.65 -8.50 -6.80
CA CYS A 212 -2.72 -8.55 -7.79
C CYS A 212 -2.46 -9.65 -8.82
N ALA A 213 -3.51 -10.21 -9.42
CA ALA A 213 -3.35 -10.99 -10.65
C ALA A 213 -3.11 -10.07 -11.86
N SER A 214 -3.84 -8.96 -11.95
CA SER A 214 -3.67 -7.90 -12.96
C SER A 214 -4.38 -6.60 -12.52
N GLY A 215 -4.31 -5.53 -13.32
CA GLY A 215 -5.19 -4.36 -13.15
C GLY A 215 -5.00 -3.60 -11.85
N ILE A 216 -3.83 -2.98 -11.67
CA ILE A 216 -3.57 -2.01 -10.60
C ILE A 216 -3.76 -0.60 -11.16
N GLU A 217 -4.71 0.15 -10.62
CA GLU A 217 -5.06 1.49 -11.09
C GLU A 217 -5.29 2.46 -9.92
N GLY A 218 -4.91 3.73 -10.11
CA GLY A 218 -5.24 4.81 -9.16
C GLY A 218 -4.36 4.90 -7.91
N LEU A 219 -3.20 4.22 -7.85
CA LEU A 219 -2.31 4.25 -6.67
C LEU A 219 -1.91 5.66 -6.21
N SER A 220 -1.83 6.64 -7.12
CA SER A 220 -1.55 8.04 -6.77
C SER A 220 -2.62 8.68 -5.89
N SER A 221 -3.81 8.08 -5.78
CA SER A 221 -4.89 8.51 -4.88
C SER A 221 -4.87 7.79 -3.53
N LEU A 222 -3.90 6.90 -3.29
CA LEU A 222 -3.78 6.16 -2.03
C LEU A 222 -2.78 6.85 -1.10
N THR A 223 -3.27 7.31 0.04
CA THR A 223 -2.45 7.92 1.09
C THR A 223 -2.05 6.87 2.12
N LEU A 224 -0.76 6.80 2.44
CA LEU A 224 -0.25 5.95 3.51
C LEU A 224 -0.52 6.56 4.89
N MET A 225 -1.05 5.75 5.80
CA MET A 225 -1.24 6.07 7.20
C MET A 225 -0.65 4.96 8.08
N GLY A 226 -0.50 5.23 9.38
CA GLY A 226 0.09 4.26 10.32
C GLY A 226 1.61 4.12 10.19
N VAL A 227 2.28 5.17 9.68
CA VAL A 227 3.74 5.20 9.55
C VAL A 227 4.38 5.28 10.95
N PRO A 228 5.29 4.35 11.29
CA PRO A 228 5.98 4.34 12.58
C PRO A 228 6.86 5.57 12.79
N LEU A 229 7.01 6.01 14.05
CA LEU A 229 7.89 7.12 14.40
C LEU A 229 9.34 6.82 13.98
N GLY A 230 10.01 7.80 13.38
CA GLY A 230 11.39 7.68 12.94
C GLY A 230 11.57 7.03 11.56
N LEU A 231 10.47 6.58 10.94
CA LEU A 231 10.47 6.08 9.56
C LEU A 231 9.67 7.03 8.66
N SER A 232 10.08 7.10 7.41
CA SER A 232 9.30 7.63 6.30
C SER A 232 8.65 6.49 5.54
N ALA A 233 7.54 6.77 4.85
CA ALA A 233 6.87 5.79 4.02
C ALA A 233 6.54 6.32 2.63
N SER A 234 6.67 5.46 1.62
CA SER A 234 6.20 5.72 0.26
C SER A 234 5.63 4.45 -0.36
N LEU A 235 4.83 4.60 -1.41
CA LEU A 235 4.28 3.47 -2.16
C LEU A 235 5.11 3.18 -3.39
N ILE A 236 5.29 1.89 -3.66
CA ILE A 236 5.85 1.41 -4.91
C ILE A 236 5.03 0.25 -5.44
N GLN A 237 4.91 0.19 -6.75
CA GLN A 237 4.43 -0.98 -7.46
C GLN A 237 5.63 -1.64 -8.17
N GLN A 238 5.84 -2.93 -7.90
CA GLN A 238 6.83 -3.76 -8.60
C GLN A 238 6.11 -4.96 -9.21
N GLY A 239 5.97 -4.93 -10.54
CA GLY A 239 5.11 -5.88 -11.25
C GLY A 239 3.66 -5.79 -10.75
N ASN A 240 3.15 -6.89 -10.22
CA ASN A 240 1.78 -6.98 -9.69
C ASN A 240 1.71 -6.85 -8.16
N THR A 241 2.80 -6.46 -7.49
CA THR A 241 2.81 -6.26 -6.05
C THR A 241 2.83 -4.78 -5.74
N VAL A 242 1.95 -4.35 -4.84
CA VAL A 242 2.04 -3.04 -4.22
C VAL A 242 2.70 -3.21 -2.86
N SER A 243 3.68 -2.38 -2.57
CA SER A 243 4.44 -2.41 -1.33
C SER A 243 4.57 -1.02 -0.74
N ALA A 244 4.62 -0.95 0.59
CA ALA A 244 5.09 0.22 1.30
C ALA A 244 6.60 0.12 1.50
N ILE A 245 7.35 1.11 1.03
CA ILE A 245 8.76 1.31 1.40
C ILE A 245 8.74 2.01 2.75
N LEU A 246 9.30 1.39 3.78
CA LEU A 246 9.64 2.06 5.03
C LEU A 246 11.15 2.28 5.07
N SER A 247 11.57 3.50 5.39
CA SER A 247 12.99 3.84 5.46
C SER A 247 13.28 4.85 6.55
N SER A 248 14.49 4.79 7.12
CA SER A 248 14.99 5.77 8.08
C SER A 248 15.72 6.94 7.41
N SER A 249 16.15 6.75 6.17
CA SER A 249 16.81 7.76 5.33
C SER A 249 16.31 7.72 3.89
N SER A 250 16.69 8.75 3.12
CA SER A 250 16.41 8.81 1.69
C SER A 250 17.23 7.80 0.89
N SER A 251 18.48 7.53 1.31
CA SER A 251 19.33 6.50 0.70
C SER A 251 18.76 5.10 0.86
N GLU A 252 18.23 4.76 2.05
CA GLU A 252 17.52 3.49 2.27
C GLU A 252 16.27 3.39 1.40
N ALA A 253 15.50 4.47 1.27
CA ALA A 253 14.32 4.49 0.40
C ALA A 253 14.70 4.19 -1.06
N TRP A 254 15.81 4.78 -1.53
CA TRP A 254 16.29 4.59 -2.89
C TRP A 254 16.82 3.17 -3.13
N LEU A 255 17.55 2.58 -2.18
CA LEU A 255 17.98 1.18 -2.28
C LEU A 255 16.77 0.24 -2.39
N LEU A 256 15.78 0.40 -1.50
CA LEU A 256 14.56 -0.42 -1.49
C LEU A 256 13.74 -0.24 -2.77
N LYS A 257 13.63 0.98 -3.29
CA LYS A 257 12.95 1.26 -4.57
C LYS A 257 13.58 0.47 -5.73
N ASN A 258 14.90 0.33 -5.72
CA ASN A 258 15.68 -0.38 -6.73
C ASN A 258 15.89 -1.88 -6.40
N SER A 259 15.20 -2.41 -5.39
CA SER A 259 15.31 -3.82 -4.95
C SER A 259 16.72 -4.23 -4.52
N LEU A 260 17.48 -3.29 -3.95
CA LEU A 260 18.82 -3.54 -3.43
C LEU A 260 18.80 -3.81 -1.92
N PRO A 261 19.72 -4.66 -1.41
CA PRO A 261 19.79 -4.97 0.01
C PRO A 261 20.31 -3.77 0.83
N LEU A 262 19.89 -3.71 2.09
CA LEU A 262 20.31 -2.68 3.05
C LEU A 262 21.55 -3.07 3.87
N ASP A 263 22.14 -4.24 3.61
CA ASP A 263 23.28 -4.77 4.37
C ASP A 263 24.60 -4.05 4.08
N GLY A 264 24.64 -3.20 3.05
CA GLY A 264 25.83 -2.50 2.61
C GLY A 264 26.87 -3.42 1.95
N LEU A 265 26.48 -4.64 1.56
CA LEU A 265 27.35 -5.65 1.00
C LEU A 265 26.85 -6.10 -0.38
N GLY A 266 27.77 -6.59 -1.21
CA GLY A 266 27.42 -7.09 -2.55
C GLY A 266 26.68 -6.03 -3.36
N ALA A 267 25.40 -6.28 -3.68
CA ALA A 267 24.58 -5.34 -4.43
C ALA A 267 24.14 -4.09 -3.65
N GLY A 268 24.30 -4.08 -2.32
CA GLY A 268 24.08 -2.91 -1.47
C GLY A 268 25.35 -2.12 -1.17
N ASP A 269 26.51 -2.54 -1.69
CA ASP A 269 27.79 -1.86 -1.44
C ASP A 269 27.82 -0.50 -2.15
N TRP A 270 27.89 0.56 -1.37
CA TRP A 270 27.93 1.95 -1.85
C TRP A 270 29.12 2.27 -2.75
N SER A 271 30.20 1.47 -2.69
CA SER A 271 31.39 1.59 -3.54
C SER A 271 31.37 0.70 -4.78
N GLY A 272 30.39 -0.20 -4.89
CA GLY A 272 30.24 -1.12 -6.01
C GLY A 272 29.69 -0.42 -7.25
N ASP A 273 30.04 -0.93 -8.42
CA ASP A 273 29.51 -0.56 -9.73
C ASP A 273 28.79 -1.80 -10.29
N LEU A 274 27.46 -1.80 -10.18
CA LEU A 274 26.62 -2.98 -10.42
C LEU A 274 26.49 -3.33 -11.90
N ASP A 275 26.59 -2.35 -12.78
CA ASP A 275 26.37 -2.51 -14.21
C ASP A 275 27.62 -2.24 -15.07
N GLY A 276 28.74 -1.86 -14.45
CA GLY A 276 30.01 -1.62 -15.12
C GLY A 276 30.07 -0.28 -15.84
N ASN A 277 29.20 0.68 -15.50
CA ASN A 277 29.13 1.99 -16.14
C ASN A 277 30.22 2.97 -15.64
N GLY A 278 30.99 2.58 -14.63
CA GLY A 278 32.05 3.37 -14.01
C GLY A 278 31.59 4.30 -12.89
N LEU A 279 30.32 4.24 -12.49
CA LEU A 279 29.77 4.94 -11.32
C LEU A 279 29.57 3.95 -10.18
N SER A 280 29.98 4.36 -8.99
CA SER A 280 29.61 3.67 -7.76
C SER A 280 28.13 3.87 -7.46
N LEU A 281 27.55 2.97 -6.68
CA LEU A 281 26.16 3.04 -6.22
C LEU A 281 25.85 4.37 -5.50
N MET A 282 26.83 4.94 -4.78
CA MET A 282 26.69 6.25 -4.15
C MET A 282 26.58 7.39 -5.17
N GLU A 283 27.37 7.30 -6.25
CA GLU A 283 27.29 8.24 -7.37
C GLU A 283 25.96 8.09 -8.10
N GLU A 284 25.52 6.86 -8.38
CA GLU A 284 24.23 6.61 -9.02
C GLU A 284 23.07 7.19 -8.22
N TYR A 285 23.06 6.99 -6.89
CA TYR A 285 22.08 7.61 -6.01
C TYR A 285 22.14 9.14 -6.05
N PHE A 286 23.34 9.73 -5.97
CA PHE A 286 23.52 11.18 -6.02
C PHE A 286 23.05 11.79 -7.35
N PHE A 287 23.40 11.15 -8.47
CA PHE A 287 23.05 11.61 -9.81
C PHE A 287 21.62 11.25 -10.23
N GLY A 288 20.95 10.35 -9.51
CA GLY A 288 19.59 9.90 -9.80
C GLY A 288 19.55 8.96 -11.01
N VAL A 289 20.58 8.14 -11.16
CA VAL A 289 20.73 7.13 -12.21
C VAL A 289 20.28 5.78 -11.65
N THR A 290 19.75 4.88 -12.49
CA THR A 290 19.35 3.54 -12.03
C THR A 290 20.56 2.63 -11.85
N PRO A 291 20.65 1.86 -10.75
CA PRO A 291 21.79 0.98 -10.47
C PRO A 291 21.77 -0.35 -11.22
N ALA A 292 20.97 -0.43 -12.29
CA ALA A 292 20.67 -1.65 -13.01
C ALA A 292 20.64 -1.40 -14.51
N THR A 293 20.82 -2.48 -15.29
CA THR A 293 20.79 -2.42 -16.74
C THR A 293 19.36 -2.53 -17.31
N PRO A 294 18.99 -1.71 -18.32
CA PRO A 294 19.78 -0.63 -18.88
C PRO A 294 19.82 0.60 -17.96
N VAL A 295 21.00 1.23 -17.86
CA VAL A 295 21.18 2.51 -17.18
C VAL A 295 20.18 3.52 -17.73
N SER A 296 19.32 4.04 -16.86
CA SER A 296 18.41 5.13 -17.20
C SER A 296 19.00 6.45 -16.73
N GLY A 297 19.28 7.33 -17.68
CA GLY A 297 19.82 8.67 -17.44
C GLY A 297 21.32 8.80 -17.70
N SER A 298 21.86 9.98 -17.41
CA SER A 298 23.29 10.27 -17.53
C SER A 298 23.70 11.14 -16.35
N ALA A 299 24.71 10.73 -15.60
CA ALA A 299 25.22 11.46 -14.43
C ALA A 299 25.79 12.83 -14.83
N LEU A 300 26.66 12.80 -15.85
CA LEU A 300 27.19 13.98 -16.51
C LEU A 300 26.40 14.23 -17.79
N LEU A 301 25.99 15.48 -17.97
CA LEU A 301 25.40 15.94 -19.22
C LEU A 301 26.49 16.58 -20.08
N GLN A 302 26.29 16.64 -21.40
CA GLN A 302 27.28 17.16 -22.35
C GLN A 302 27.89 18.46 -21.80
N SER A 303 29.17 18.39 -21.43
CA SER A 303 29.86 19.53 -20.86
C SER A 303 30.03 20.58 -21.96
N GLU A 304 29.59 21.81 -21.69
CA GLU A 304 30.04 22.96 -22.45
C GLU A 304 31.49 23.23 -22.07
N ILE A 305 32.42 22.39 -22.52
CA ILE A 305 33.80 22.84 -22.67
C ILE A 305 33.72 23.84 -23.82
N GLN A 306 33.65 25.13 -23.52
CA GLN A 306 34.00 26.15 -24.50
C GLN A 306 35.51 26.00 -24.69
N PRO A 307 36.00 25.35 -25.77
CA PRO A 307 37.41 24.99 -25.88
C PRO A 307 38.32 26.23 -26.01
N ALA A 308 37.72 27.42 -26.12
CA ALA A 308 38.35 28.73 -26.16
C ALA A 308 37.69 29.76 -25.21
N GLY A 309 36.80 29.34 -24.30
CA GLY A 309 36.14 30.22 -23.33
C GLY A 309 36.96 30.39 -22.04
N PRO A 310 36.78 31.50 -21.29
CA PRO A 310 37.54 31.77 -20.08
C PRO A 310 37.10 30.91 -18.87
N THR A 311 36.33 29.83 -19.06
CA THR A 311 35.75 29.04 -17.97
C THR A 311 35.71 27.55 -18.30
N LEU A 312 36.09 26.72 -17.32
CA LEU A 312 35.79 25.29 -17.33
C LEU A 312 34.43 25.08 -16.64
N SER A 313 33.50 24.39 -17.32
CA SER A 313 32.17 24.12 -16.80
C SER A 313 31.78 22.64 -16.95
N VAL A 314 31.11 22.11 -15.92
CA VAL A 314 30.53 20.77 -15.92
C VAL A 314 29.03 20.87 -15.63
N LEU A 315 28.23 20.23 -16.48
CA LEU A 315 26.81 20.01 -16.25
C LEU A 315 26.60 18.62 -15.65
N TYR A 316 25.90 18.55 -14.53
CA TYR A 316 25.66 17.31 -13.81
C TYR A 316 24.26 17.27 -13.21
N ARG A 317 23.74 16.05 -12.98
CA ARG A 317 22.45 15.87 -12.30
C ARG A 317 22.62 15.83 -10.78
N LYS A 318 21.63 16.32 -10.05
CA LYS A 318 21.50 16.08 -8.62
C LYS A 318 20.11 15.53 -8.35
N ASN A 319 20.05 14.28 -7.88
CA ASN A 319 18.82 13.65 -7.44
C ASN A 319 18.21 14.47 -6.30
N LYS A 320 16.93 14.84 -6.42
CA LYS A 320 16.23 15.59 -5.38
C LYS A 320 15.98 14.75 -4.13
N ALA A 321 15.87 13.43 -4.30
CA ALA A 321 15.74 12.53 -3.17
C ALA A 321 17.06 12.38 -2.39
N ALA A 322 18.23 12.69 -2.99
CA ALA A 322 19.53 12.62 -2.34
C ALA A 322 19.76 13.77 -1.33
N THR A 323 18.94 13.81 -0.28
CA THR A 323 18.99 14.81 0.79
C THR A 323 20.00 14.48 1.88
N ASP A 324 20.53 13.26 1.88
CA ASP A 324 21.50 12.72 2.84
C ASP A 324 22.90 12.53 2.22
N LEU A 325 23.15 13.16 1.06
CA LEU A 325 24.47 13.30 0.44
C LEU A 325 24.77 14.76 0.11
N ILE A 326 26.04 15.11 0.15
CA ILE A 326 26.57 16.40 -0.27
C ILE A 326 27.39 16.20 -1.53
N GLY A 327 27.04 16.91 -2.59
CA GLY A 327 27.86 17.04 -3.79
C GLY A 327 28.52 18.41 -3.82
N THR A 328 29.86 18.42 -3.83
CA THR A 328 30.65 19.65 -3.92
C THR A 328 31.52 19.59 -5.16
N ALA A 329 31.30 20.52 -6.08
CA ALA A 329 32.23 20.72 -7.19
C ALA A 329 33.58 21.21 -6.64
N VAL A 330 34.67 20.58 -7.08
CA VAL A 330 36.04 20.94 -6.73
C VAL A 330 36.91 20.96 -7.98
N TRP A 331 37.93 21.81 -7.99
CA TRP A 331 38.88 21.94 -9.08
C TRP A 331 40.32 21.81 -8.60
N SER A 332 41.22 21.51 -9.54
CA SER A 332 42.66 21.55 -9.33
C SER A 332 43.41 21.82 -10.64
N ASP A 333 44.63 22.30 -10.56
CA ASP A 333 45.58 22.41 -11.69
C ASP A 333 46.44 21.14 -11.86
N THR A 334 46.40 20.22 -10.89
CA THR A 334 47.06 18.91 -10.92
C THR A 334 46.09 17.77 -10.60
N LEU A 335 46.56 16.53 -10.66
CA LEU A 335 45.80 15.34 -10.24
C LEU A 335 46.22 14.84 -8.83
N GLU A 336 46.99 15.63 -8.09
CA GLU A 336 47.43 15.26 -6.75
C GLU A 336 46.24 15.25 -5.77
N SER A 337 46.30 14.41 -4.73
CA SER A 337 45.15 14.22 -3.83
C SER A 337 44.85 15.46 -2.97
N ALA A 338 45.87 16.21 -2.58
CA ALA A 338 45.76 17.36 -1.67
C ALA A 338 45.47 18.70 -2.38
N SER A 339 45.44 18.74 -3.71
CA SER A 339 45.37 19.98 -4.50
C SER A 339 43.95 20.43 -4.87
N TRP A 340 42.91 19.71 -4.40
CA TRP A 340 41.52 19.98 -4.77
C TRP A 340 40.89 21.06 -3.89
N SER A 341 40.26 22.06 -4.52
CA SER A 341 39.63 23.19 -3.83
C SER A 341 38.24 23.50 -4.40
N SER A 342 37.33 23.96 -3.55
CA SER A 342 36.04 24.52 -3.97
C SER A 342 36.07 26.04 -4.18
N SER A 343 37.20 26.69 -3.87
CA SER A 343 37.33 28.15 -3.93
C SER A 343 37.13 28.68 -5.35
N GLY A 344 36.29 29.71 -5.50
CA GLY A 344 36.04 30.37 -6.78
C GLY A 344 35.07 29.64 -7.71
N ILE A 345 34.58 28.45 -7.34
CA ILE A 345 33.55 27.76 -8.13
C ILE A 345 32.20 28.46 -7.96
N THR A 346 31.51 28.66 -9.07
CA THR A 346 30.08 29.00 -9.10
C THR A 346 29.29 27.75 -9.45
N ASP A 347 28.38 27.34 -8.57
CA ASP A 347 27.52 26.17 -8.78
C ASP A 347 26.04 26.60 -8.74
N ILE A 348 25.39 26.60 -9.90
CA ILE A 348 24.01 27.06 -10.06
C ILE A 348 23.11 25.95 -10.58
N GLN A 349 21.86 25.93 -10.11
CA GLN A 349 20.81 25.13 -10.74
C GLN A 349 20.41 25.79 -12.06
N VAL A 350 20.51 25.03 -13.15
CA VAL A 350 20.13 25.49 -14.50
C VAL A 350 18.81 24.90 -14.98
N GLN A 351 18.40 23.77 -14.43
CA GLN A 351 17.10 23.15 -14.72
C GLN A 351 16.54 22.45 -13.47
N ASN A 352 15.21 22.41 -13.37
CA ASN A 352 14.46 21.80 -12.27
C ASN A 352 13.48 20.76 -12.80
N ASP A 353 13.96 19.55 -13.09
CA ASP A 353 13.12 18.43 -13.55
C ASP A 353 12.33 17.80 -12.39
N LEU A 354 11.48 16.81 -12.66
CA LEU A 354 10.62 16.23 -11.62
C LEU A 354 11.46 15.58 -10.49
N ASP A 355 12.36 14.67 -10.85
CA ASP A 355 13.11 13.82 -9.90
C ASP A 355 14.55 14.29 -9.63
N TYR A 356 15.08 15.17 -10.48
CA TYR A 356 16.45 15.68 -10.35
C TYR A 356 16.53 17.15 -10.74
N GLU A 357 17.63 17.78 -10.36
CA GLU A 357 18.03 19.11 -10.83
C GLU A 357 19.22 18.95 -11.77
N THR A 358 19.28 19.76 -12.83
CA THR A 358 20.53 19.92 -13.58
C THR A 358 21.28 21.11 -13.01
N ARG A 359 22.55 20.89 -12.68
CA ARG A 359 23.44 21.88 -12.07
C ARG A 359 24.62 22.16 -12.99
N ARG A 360 25.11 23.40 -12.95
CA ARG A 360 26.30 23.86 -13.67
C ARG A 360 27.32 24.35 -12.66
N ALA A 361 28.43 23.63 -12.55
CA ALA A 361 29.62 24.09 -11.84
C ALA A 361 30.59 24.75 -12.82
N SER A 362 31.09 25.94 -12.50
CA SER A 362 31.97 26.72 -13.36
C SER A 362 33.13 27.32 -12.58
N ILE A 363 34.33 27.33 -13.17
CA ILE A 363 35.53 27.98 -12.64
C ILE A 363 36.23 28.75 -13.78
N PRO A 364 36.74 29.98 -13.53
CA PRO A 364 37.55 30.67 -14.53
C PRO A 364 38.86 29.93 -14.85
N ILE A 365 39.27 29.99 -16.11
CA ILE A 365 40.61 29.63 -16.59
C ILE A 365 41.40 30.93 -16.69
N LEU A 366 42.43 31.07 -15.86
CA LEU A 366 43.27 32.27 -15.80
C LEU A 366 44.31 32.27 -16.93
N PRO A 367 44.75 33.45 -17.42
CA PRO A 367 45.80 33.54 -18.42
C PRO A 367 47.08 32.80 -17.98
N GLY A 368 47.59 31.93 -18.85
CA GLY A 368 48.81 31.15 -18.58
C GLY A 368 48.58 29.80 -17.88
N GLU A 369 47.35 29.48 -17.47
CA GLU A 369 47.03 28.14 -16.98
C GLU A 369 47.04 27.14 -18.14
N SER A 370 47.86 26.09 -18.01
CA SER A 370 47.96 25.03 -19.03
C SER A 370 47.07 23.82 -18.75
N ARG A 371 46.57 23.68 -17.51
CA ARG A 371 45.76 22.55 -17.04
C ARG A 371 44.77 23.02 -15.99
N LYS A 372 43.55 22.49 -16.07
CA LYS A 372 42.51 22.67 -15.06
C LYS A 372 41.58 21.46 -15.11
N PHE A 373 41.39 20.82 -13.97
CA PHE A 373 40.55 19.65 -13.78
C PHE A 373 39.40 20.00 -12.85
N MET A 374 38.24 19.37 -13.05
CA MET A 374 37.07 19.53 -12.19
C MET A 374 36.44 18.16 -11.94
N ARG A 375 35.93 17.96 -10.72
CA ARG A 375 35.11 16.79 -10.37
C ARG A 375 34.01 17.21 -9.40
N ILE A 376 32.99 16.37 -9.28
CA ILE A 376 32.00 16.47 -8.21
C ILE A 376 32.43 15.51 -7.11
N LYS A 377 32.79 16.04 -5.94
CA LYS A 377 33.08 15.25 -4.75
C LYS A 377 31.76 14.94 -4.04
N ILE A 378 31.44 13.67 -3.87
CA ILE A 378 30.22 13.21 -3.19
C ILE A 378 30.60 12.62 -1.84
N GLU A 379 29.94 13.07 -0.78
CA GLU A 379 30.19 12.59 0.58
C GLU A 379 28.90 12.56 1.42
N LYS A 380 28.90 11.75 2.47
CA LYS A 380 27.87 11.80 3.51
C LYS A 380 28.15 13.02 4.42
N PRO A 381 27.12 13.77 4.84
CA PRO A 381 27.24 14.91 5.76
C PRO A 381 27.96 14.60 7.07
#